data_AF-A0AAV0PDC6-F1
#
_entry.id   AF-A0AAV0PDC6-F1
#
_cell.length_a   1.000
_cell.length_b   1.000
_cell.length_c   1.000
_cell.angle_alpha   90.00
_cell.angle_beta   90.00
_cell.angle_gamma   90.00
#
_symmetry.space_group_name_H-M   'P 1'
#
loop_
_entity.id
_entity.type
_entity.pdbx_description
1 polymer ?
#
loop_
_entity_poly.entity_id
_entity_poly.type
_entity_poly.pdbx_seq_one_letter_code
_entity_poly.pdbx_strand_id
1 'polypeptide(L)'
;MQETLLNLLLRNYLHYNLYDQAEKLRSKAPRFEAHSNQQFCRYLFYLGKIRTIQLEYTDAKESLLQAARKAPIAALGFRIQCTKWAVIVRLLLGEIPERTVFMQKGMETALRPYFELTNAVRIGDLELFKSVAEKFSATFSVDRTHNLIVRLRHNVIRTGLRNISISYSRISLADVAKKLRLDSPNPVADAESIVSKAIRDGAIDATIDHAKGWMVSKETGDIYSTNEPQMAFNSRIAFCLNMHNEAVRALRFPPNSHKEKEIAEKRRERQQQEQELAKHIAEEDDDEF
;
A
#
# COMPACT_ATOMS: atom_id res chain seq x y z
N MET A 1 -10.28 -4.24 23.76
CA MET A 1 -10.47 -2.87 24.32
C MET A 1 -9.25 -1.96 24.10
N GLN A 2 -8.02 -2.49 24.18
CA GLN A 2 -6.80 -1.70 23.95
C GLN A 2 -6.65 -1.23 22.48
N GLU A 3 -6.97 -2.09 21.49
CA GLU A 3 -6.91 -1.76 20.05
C GLU A 3 -7.83 -0.59 19.66
N THR A 4 -9.05 -0.57 20.22
CA THR A 4 -10.03 0.49 19.97
C THR A 4 -9.56 1.84 20.51
N LEU A 5 -8.97 1.85 21.70
CA LEU A 5 -8.45 3.05 22.33
C LEU A 5 -7.26 3.62 21.53
N LEU A 6 -6.34 2.74 21.11
CA LEU A 6 -5.20 3.12 20.27
C LEU A 6 -5.67 3.76 18.96
N ASN A 7 -6.66 3.17 18.29
CA ASN A 7 -7.22 3.72 17.05
C ASN A 7 -7.86 5.10 17.24
N LEU A 8 -8.53 5.33 18.38
CA LEU A 8 -9.13 6.63 18.71
C LEU A 8 -8.05 7.69 19.00
N LEU A 9 -7.00 7.32 19.74
CA LEU A 9 -5.86 8.19 20.02
C LEU A 9 -5.13 8.57 18.73
N LEU A 10 -4.81 7.60 17.88
CA LEU A 10 -4.18 7.86 16.58
C LEU A 10 -5.06 8.79 15.73
N ARG A 11 -6.38 8.55 15.68
CA ARG A 11 -7.31 9.44 14.97
C ARG A 11 -7.23 10.89 15.47
N ASN A 12 -7.15 11.09 16.79
CA ASN A 12 -7.05 12.41 17.39
C ASN A 12 -5.73 13.10 17.00
N TYR A 13 -4.59 12.41 17.11
CA TYR A 13 -3.30 12.95 16.68
C TYR A 13 -3.26 13.32 15.20
N LEU A 14 -3.81 12.46 14.32
CA LEU A 14 -3.93 12.78 12.89
C LEU A 14 -4.88 13.96 12.64
N HIS A 15 -5.91 14.15 13.48
CA HIS A 15 -6.81 15.29 13.35
C HIS A 15 -6.09 16.62 13.61
N TYR A 16 -5.21 16.67 14.61
CA TYR A 16 -4.41 17.85 14.97
C TYR A 16 -3.06 17.95 14.25
N ASN A 17 -2.80 17.10 13.24
CA ASN A 17 -1.54 17.05 12.49
C ASN A 17 -0.27 16.77 13.35
N LEU A 18 -0.44 16.10 14.50
CA LEU A 18 0.66 15.73 15.41
C LEU A 18 1.29 14.39 15.01
N TYR A 19 1.94 14.36 13.85
CA TYR A 19 2.46 13.12 13.25
C TYR A 19 3.63 12.50 14.05
N ASP A 20 4.54 13.33 14.58
CA ASP A 20 5.70 12.84 15.35
C ASP A 20 5.29 12.19 16.67
N GLN A 21 4.25 12.75 17.32
CA GLN A 21 3.72 12.18 18.55
C GLN A 21 3.00 10.86 18.29
N ALA A 22 2.25 10.78 17.18
CA ALA A 22 1.59 9.54 16.77
C ALA A 22 2.61 8.42 16.49
N GLU A 23 3.77 8.75 15.92
CA GLU A 23 4.81 7.77 15.66
C GLU A 23 5.52 7.30 16.94
N LYS A 24 5.85 8.23 17.85
CA LYS A 24 6.43 7.88 19.16
C LYS A 24 5.49 7.00 19.99
N LEU A 25 4.19 7.23 19.88
CA LEU A 25 3.18 6.40 20.51
C LEU A 25 3.12 5.01 19.86
N ARG A 26 3.18 4.94 18.53
CA ARG A 26 3.25 3.68 17.77
C ARG A 26 4.48 2.86 18.15
N SER A 27 5.67 3.46 18.23
CA SER A 27 6.91 2.72 18.48
C SER A 27 6.93 2.05 19.85
N LYS A 28 6.23 2.63 20.83
CA LYS A 28 6.11 2.11 22.20
C LYS A 28 4.90 1.22 22.43
N ALA A 29 3.92 1.24 21.52
CA ALA A 29 2.73 0.42 21.65
C ALA A 29 3.06 -1.06 21.33
N PRO A 30 2.57 -2.02 22.14
CA PRO A 30 2.75 -3.43 21.83
C PRO A 30 2.02 -3.79 20.52
N ARG A 31 2.63 -4.63 19.69
CA ARG A 31 1.98 -5.18 18.49
C ARG A 31 0.86 -6.12 18.95
N PHE A 32 -0.38 -5.71 18.74
CA PHE A 32 -1.54 -6.55 19.03
C PHE A 32 -1.75 -7.57 17.90
N GLU A 33 -1.95 -8.84 18.24
CA GLU A 33 -2.61 -9.78 17.35
C GLU A 33 -4.07 -9.33 17.23
N ALA A 34 -4.47 -8.89 16.04
CA ALA A 34 -5.73 -8.21 15.88
C ALA A 34 -6.92 -9.17 16.05
N HIS A 35 -7.69 -8.97 17.12
CA HIS A 35 -8.86 -9.79 17.41
C HIS A 35 -10.04 -9.47 16.49
N SER A 36 -10.09 -8.24 15.94
CA SER A 36 -11.12 -7.79 15.01
C SER A 36 -10.52 -7.20 13.75
N ASN A 37 -10.87 -7.81 12.60
CA ASN A 37 -10.47 -7.32 11.27
C ASN A 37 -10.84 -5.85 11.06
N GLN A 38 -11.97 -5.39 11.61
CA GLN A 38 -12.44 -4.01 11.45
C GLN A 38 -11.51 -3.00 12.15
N GLN A 39 -11.05 -3.32 13.36
CA GLN A 39 -10.11 -2.47 14.10
C GLN A 39 -8.71 -2.51 13.47
N PHE A 40 -8.31 -3.68 12.97
CA PHE A 40 -7.05 -3.83 12.27
C PHE A 40 -6.99 -2.98 10.99
N CYS A 41 -8.06 -2.95 10.20
CA CYS A 41 -8.13 -2.11 9.00
C CYS A 41 -7.93 -0.63 9.31
N ARG A 42 -8.56 -0.15 10.39
CA ARG A 42 -8.44 1.26 10.84
C ARG A 42 -7.01 1.56 11.29
N TYR A 43 -6.42 0.65 12.06
CA TYR A 43 -5.04 0.78 12.50
C TYR A 43 -4.07 0.85 11.31
N LEU A 44 -4.18 -0.09 10.36
CA LEU A 44 -3.36 -0.13 9.15
C LEU A 44 -3.51 1.14 8.30
N PHE A 45 -4.72 1.70 8.21
CA PHE A 45 -4.95 2.95 7.51
C PHE A 45 -4.25 4.14 8.18
N TYR A 46 -4.34 4.27 9.52
CA TYR A 46 -3.62 5.33 10.23
C TYR A 46 -2.11 5.14 10.16
N LEU A 47 -1.63 3.90 10.27
CA LEU A 47 -0.23 3.56 10.10
C LEU A 47 0.29 3.97 8.71
N GLY A 48 -0.45 3.62 7.66
CA GLY A 48 -0.12 4.00 6.29
C GLY A 48 -0.05 5.52 6.10
N LYS A 49 -0.97 6.28 6.71
CA LYS A 49 -0.95 7.75 6.68
C LYS A 49 0.28 8.34 7.37
N ILE A 50 0.63 7.86 8.56
CA ILE A 50 1.81 8.32 9.31
C ILE A 50 3.08 8.05 8.49
N ARG A 51 3.25 6.81 8.00
CA ARG A 51 4.40 6.40 7.17
C ARG A 51 4.54 7.22 5.89
N THR A 52 3.42 7.52 5.23
CA THR A 52 3.41 8.36 4.03
C THR A 52 3.98 9.76 4.30
N ILE A 53 3.70 10.33 5.47
CA ILE A 53 4.16 11.66 5.83
C ILE A 53 5.64 11.65 6.20
N GLN A 54 6.09 10.57 6.84
CA GLN A 54 7.49 10.29 7.21
C GLN A 54 8.39 9.86 6.03
N LEU A 55 7.87 9.90 4.80
CA LEU A 55 8.58 9.54 3.56
C LEU A 55 8.87 8.02 3.40
N GLU A 56 8.30 7.17 4.25
CA GLU A 56 8.39 5.70 4.15
C GLU A 56 7.33 5.15 3.18
N TYR A 57 7.51 5.41 1.88
CA TYR A 57 6.47 5.13 0.88
C TYR A 57 6.25 3.63 0.60
N THR A 58 7.29 2.80 0.66
CA THR A 58 7.21 1.34 0.40
C THR A 58 6.30 0.66 1.42
N ASP A 59 6.56 0.89 2.70
CA ASP A 59 5.82 0.31 3.82
C ASP A 59 4.40 0.90 3.91
N ALA A 60 4.25 2.18 3.58
CA ALA A 60 2.95 2.83 3.51
C ALA A 60 2.06 2.20 2.44
N LYS A 61 2.60 1.91 1.25
CA LYS A 61 1.88 1.23 0.16
C LYS A 61 1.34 -0.12 0.62
N GLU A 62 2.18 -0.95 1.24
CA GLU A 62 1.76 -2.27 1.72
C GLU A 62 0.64 -2.17 2.77
N SER A 63 0.83 -1.28 3.76
CA SER A 63 -0.13 -1.06 4.85
C SER A 63 -1.49 -0.60 4.32
N LEU A 64 -1.51 0.35 3.37
CA LEU A 64 -2.73 0.87 2.75
C LEU A 64 -3.42 -0.17 1.86
N LEU A 65 -2.67 -0.99 1.12
CA LEU A 65 -3.23 -2.06 0.30
C LEU A 65 -3.78 -3.22 1.14
N GLN A 66 -3.16 -3.52 2.28
CA GLN A 66 -3.71 -4.47 3.25
C GLN A 66 -4.99 -3.92 3.89
N ALA A 67 -5.01 -2.63 4.26
CA ALA A 67 -6.21 -1.98 4.79
C ALA A 67 -7.37 -2.00 3.79
N ALA A 68 -7.10 -1.72 2.51
CA ALA A 68 -8.12 -1.73 1.46
C ALA A 68 -8.69 -3.14 1.19
N ARG A 69 -7.86 -4.18 1.27
CA ARG A 69 -8.28 -5.58 1.07
C ARG A 69 -9.06 -6.16 2.24
N LYS A 70 -8.70 -5.79 3.47
CA LYS A 70 -9.37 -6.28 4.69
C LYS A 70 -10.66 -5.52 5.02
N ALA A 71 -10.90 -4.37 4.40
CA ALA A 71 -12.11 -3.59 4.61
C ALA A 71 -13.37 -4.32 4.08
N PRO A 72 -14.50 -4.29 4.82
CA PRO A 72 -15.73 -4.94 4.38
C PRO A 72 -16.29 -4.26 3.12
N ILE A 73 -16.97 -5.04 2.27
CA ILE A 73 -17.51 -4.58 0.97
C ILE A 73 -18.51 -3.43 1.16
N ALA A 74 -19.32 -3.48 2.23
CA ALA A 74 -20.32 -2.46 2.57
C ALA A 74 -19.71 -1.08 2.91
N ALA A 75 -18.45 -1.01 3.34
CA ALA A 75 -17.80 0.24 3.75
C ALA A 75 -17.18 0.99 2.56
N LEU A 76 -18.03 1.45 1.63
CA LEU A 76 -17.60 2.14 0.41
C LEU A 76 -16.76 3.40 0.70
N GLY A 77 -17.19 4.25 1.64
CA GLY A 77 -16.47 5.48 1.97
C GLY A 77 -15.05 5.25 2.50
N PHE A 78 -14.87 4.24 3.36
CA PHE A 78 -13.55 3.88 3.89
C PHE A 78 -12.64 3.33 2.78
N ARG A 79 -13.18 2.49 1.90
CA ARG A 79 -12.43 1.96 0.75
C ARG A 79 -12.01 3.07 -0.21
N ILE A 80 -12.91 4.02 -0.52
CA ILE A 80 -12.59 5.19 -1.34
C ILE A 80 -11.42 5.95 -0.72
N GLN A 81 -11.44 6.21 0.59
CA GLN A 81 -10.36 6.94 1.25
C GLN A 81 -9.04 6.17 1.23
N CYS A 82 -9.05 4.86 1.52
CA CYS A 82 -7.85 4.03 1.40
C CYS A 82 -7.29 4.04 -0.02
N THR A 83 -8.14 3.94 -1.04
CA THR A 83 -7.74 3.95 -2.45
C THR A 83 -7.15 5.31 -2.87
N LYS A 84 -7.76 6.43 -2.44
CA LYS A 84 -7.20 7.78 -2.70
C LYS A 84 -5.77 7.89 -2.17
N TRP A 85 -5.54 7.47 -0.93
CA TRP A 85 -4.21 7.50 -0.31
C TRP A 85 -3.24 6.52 -0.99
N ALA A 86 -3.70 5.30 -1.31
CA ALA A 86 -2.88 4.31 -1.99
C ALA A 86 -2.43 4.76 -3.39
N VAL A 87 -3.30 5.44 -4.14
CA VAL A 87 -2.96 6.03 -5.45
C VAL A 87 -1.86 7.07 -5.30
N ILE A 88 -1.99 8.00 -4.35
CA ILE A 88 -0.96 9.04 -4.11
C ILE A 88 0.37 8.41 -3.74
N VAL A 89 0.39 7.43 -2.84
CA VAL A 89 1.64 6.75 -2.43
C VAL A 89 2.28 6.01 -3.60
N ARG A 90 1.49 5.34 -4.45
CA ARG A 90 2.01 4.69 -5.68
C ARG A 90 2.64 5.70 -6.63
N LEU A 91 1.97 6.84 -6.85
CA LEU A 91 2.53 7.91 -7.67
C LEU A 91 3.80 8.52 -7.08
N LEU A 92 3.91 8.60 -5.74
CA LEU A 92 5.13 9.06 -5.05
C LEU A 92 6.30 8.06 -5.16
N LEU A 93 6.02 6.77 -5.33
CA LEU A 93 7.01 5.74 -5.64
C LEU A 93 7.39 5.73 -7.14
N GLY A 94 6.68 6.49 -7.98
CA GLY A 94 6.86 6.46 -9.44
C GLY A 94 6.19 5.27 -10.12
N GLU A 95 5.32 4.53 -9.43
CA GLU A 95 4.52 3.47 -10.01
C GLU A 95 3.16 4.01 -10.47
N ILE A 96 2.82 3.75 -11.74
CA ILE A 96 1.52 4.18 -12.29
C ILE A 96 0.45 3.15 -11.89
N PRO A 97 -0.63 3.56 -11.20
CA PRO A 97 -1.71 2.64 -10.84
C PRO A 97 -2.52 2.20 -12.07
N GLU A 98 -2.99 0.96 -12.05
CA GLU A 98 -3.84 0.42 -13.11
C GLU A 98 -5.20 1.13 -13.21
N ARG A 99 -5.72 1.24 -14.44
CA ARG A 99 -7.01 1.87 -14.73
C ARG A 99 -8.19 1.19 -14.02
N THR A 100 -8.06 -0.11 -13.76
CA THR A 100 -9.05 -0.95 -13.06
C THR A 100 -9.34 -0.45 -11.64
N VAL A 101 -8.36 0.18 -10.97
CA VAL A 101 -8.51 0.73 -9.62
C VAL A 101 -9.51 1.89 -9.58
N PHE A 102 -9.59 2.67 -10.66
CA PHE A 102 -10.46 3.86 -10.77
C PHE A 102 -11.87 3.54 -11.26
N MET A 103 -12.06 2.38 -11.91
CA MET A 103 -13.32 1.98 -12.57
C MET A 103 -14.19 1.05 -11.70
N GLN A 104 -13.94 0.97 -10.39
CA GLN A 104 -14.76 0.17 -9.48
C GLN A 104 -16.16 0.80 -9.32
N LYS A 105 -17.20 -0.02 -9.48
CA LYS A 105 -18.61 0.41 -9.38
C LYS A 105 -18.85 1.20 -8.08
N GLY A 106 -19.34 2.43 -8.20
CA GLY A 106 -19.67 3.31 -7.07
C GLY A 106 -18.52 4.17 -6.52
N MET A 107 -17.28 4.05 -7.03
CA MET A 107 -16.13 4.86 -6.58
C MET A 107 -15.64 5.90 -7.61
N GLU A 108 -16.15 5.82 -8.84
CA GLU A 108 -15.65 6.59 -9.99
C GLU A 108 -15.75 8.11 -9.79
N THR A 109 -16.87 8.60 -9.26
CA THR A 109 -17.10 10.03 -9.04
C THR A 109 -16.11 10.65 -8.07
N ALA A 110 -15.80 9.93 -6.97
CA ALA A 110 -14.86 10.39 -5.94
C ALA A 110 -13.38 10.26 -6.36
N LEU A 111 -13.09 9.38 -7.33
CA LEU A 111 -11.73 9.10 -7.81
C LEU A 111 -11.35 9.90 -9.06
N ARG A 112 -12.31 10.54 -9.75
CA ARG A 112 -12.07 11.34 -10.96
C ARG A 112 -10.96 12.40 -10.81
N PRO A 113 -10.87 13.19 -9.72
CA PRO A 113 -9.76 14.15 -9.54
C PRO A 113 -8.39 13.47 -9.47
N TYR A 114 -8.31 12.30 -8.84
CA TYR A 114 -7.09 11.51 -8.71
C TYR A 114 -6.72 10.79 -10.02
N PHE A 115 -7.71 10.48 -10.86
CA PHE A 115 -7.50 9.96 -12.20
C PHE A 115 -6.90 11.01 -13.14
N GLU A 116 -7.45 12.23 -13.18
CA GLU A 116 -6.90 13.36 -13.95
C GLU A 116 -5.46 13.68 -13.49
N LEU A 117 -5.20 13.64 -12.18
CA LEU A 117 -3.86 13.81 -11.60
C LEU A 117 -2.90 12.70 -12.08
N THR A 118 -3.33 11.44 -12.04
CA THR A 118 -2.53 10.30 -12.50
C THR A 118 -2.19 10.43 -13.98
N ASN A 119 -3.13 10.91 -14.81
CA ASN A 119 -2.90 11.11 -16.23
C ASN A 119 -1.81 12.17 -16.48
N ALA A 120 -1.85 13.29 -15.74
CA ALA A 120 -0.81 14.31 -15.81
C ALA A 120 0.58 13.75 -15.43
N VAL A 121 0.66 12.95 -14.35
CA VAL A 121 1.91 12.31 -13.91
C VAL A 121 2.43 11.30 -14.94
N ARG A 122 1.54 10.53 -15.57
CA ARG A 122 1.90 9.54 -16.60
C ARG A 122 2.50 10.19 -17.84
N ILE A 123 1.91 11.31 -18.29
CA ILE A 123 2.40 12.06 -19.45
C ILE A 123 3.72 12.75 -19.11
N GLY A 124 3.87 13.25 -17.88
CA GLY A 124 5.07 13.98 -17.45
C GLY A 124 5.02 15.48 -17.76
N ASP A 125 3.83 16.06 -17.99
CA ASP A 125 3.66 17.49 -18.29
C ASP A 125 3.41 18.30 -17.00
N LEU A 126 4.29 19.26 -16.73
CA LEU A 126 4.22 20.13 -15.55
C LEU A 126 3.06 21.13 -15.61
N GLU A 127 2.68 21.62 -16.79
CA GLU A 127 1.58 22.60 -16.92
C GLU A 127 0.22 21.94 -16.71
N LEU A 128 0.03 20.75 -17.32
CA LEU A 128 -1.16 19.96 -17.10
C LEU A 128 -1.29 19.57 -15.62
N PHE A 129 -0.18 19.23 -14.97
CA PHE A 129 -0.16 18.95 -13.53
C PHE A 129 -0.59 20.17 -12.70
N LYS A 130 -0.05 21.36 -13.00
CA LYS A 130 -0.44 22.60 -12.30
C LYS A 130 -1.93 22.92 -12.48
N SER A 131 -2.43 22.88 -13.71
CA SER A 131 -3.85 23.18 -13.99
C SER A 131 -4.82 22.20 -13.32
N VAL A 132 -4.50 20.90 -13.30
CA VAL A 132 -5.30 19.89 -12.58
C VAL A 132 -5.22 20.09 -11.06
N ALA A 133 -4.04 20.42 -10.53
CA ALA A 133 -3.86 20.69 -9.11
C ALA A 133 -4.66 21.92 -8.64
N GLU A 134 -4.71 22.98 -9.46
CA GLU A 134 -5.51 24.18 -9.19
C GLU A 134 -7.01 23.89 -9.28
N LYS A 135 -7.45 23.22 -10.35
CA LYS A 135 -8.87 22.88 -10.58
C LYS A 135 -9.49 22.07 -9.43
N PHE A 136 -8.73 21.14 -8.83
CA PHE A 136 -9.23 20.27 -7.76
C PHE A 136 -8.65 20.61 -6.37
N SER A 137 -8.06 21.79 -6.19
CA SER A 137 -7.43 22.20 -4.94
C SER A 137 -8.36 22.09 -3.72
N ALA A 138 -9.64 22.44 -3.88
CA ALA A 138 -10.66 22.31 -2.83
C ALA A 138 -10.85 20.85 -2.36
N THR A 139 -10.96 19.91 -3.30
CA THR A 139 -11.13 18.48 -3.00
C THR A 139 -9.90 17.91 -2.28
N PHE A 140 -8.71 18.30 -2.71
CA PHE A 140 -7.45 17.87 -2.08
C PHE A 140 -7.23 18.45 -0.68
N SER A 141 -7.76 19.65 -0.44
CA SER A 141 -7.73 20.30 0.88
C SER A 141 -8.64 19.57 1.87
N VAL A 142 -9.85 19.19 1.44
CA VAL A 142 -10.78 18.36 2.25
C VAL A 142 -10.15 17.00 2.60
N ASP A 143 -9.47 16.37 1.63
CA ASP A 143 -8.82 15.08 1.83
C ASP A 143 -7.51 15.16 2.64
N ARG A 144 -7.02 16.37 2.96
CA ARG A 144 -5.72 16.68 3.59
C ARG A 144 -4.51 16.08 2.85
N THR A 145 -4.59 16.03 1.51
CA THR A 145 -3.55 15.45 0.65
C THR A 145 -2.73 16.49 -0.10
N HIS A 146 -3.02 17.78 0.08
CA HIS A 146 -2.35 18.89 -0.60
C HIS A 146 -0.81 18.83 -0.50
N ASN A 147 -0.27 18.60 0.69
CA ASN A 147 1.18 18.49 0.91
C ASN A 147 1.84 17.37 0.10
N LEU A 148 1.14 16.25 -0.10
CA LEU A 148 1.64 15.12 -0.88
C LEU A 148 1.59 15.42 -2.37
N ILE A 149 0.58 16.19 -2.81
CA ILE A 149 0.43 16.56 -4.22
C ILE A 149 1.54 17.52 -4.63
N VAL A 150 1.89 18.51 -3.81
CA VAL A 150 3.04 19.39 -4.11
C VAL A 150 4.33 18.58 -4.32
N ARG A 151 4.53 17.50 -3.55
CA ARG A 151 5.68 16.58 -3.70
C ARG A 151 5.62 15.74 -4.98
N LEU A 152 4.45 15.53 -5.58
CA LEU A 152 4.34 14.82 -6.85
C LEU A 152 5.04 15.55 -7.99
N ARG A 153 5.27 16.88 -7.91
CA ARG A 153 5.99 17.64 -8.94
C ARG A 153 7.34 17.02 -9.29
N HIS A 154 8.13 16.58 -8.30
CA HIS A 154 9.41 15.91 -8.55
C HIS A 154 9.22 14.54 -9.23
N ASN A 155 8.14 13.83 -8.91
CA ASN A 155 7.80 12.57 -9.57
C ASN A 155 7.35 12.75 -11.02
N VAL A 156 6.59 13.82 -11.33
CA VAL A 156 6.23 14.17 -12.72
C VAL A 156 7.49 14.38 -13.57
N ILE A 157 8.47 15.12 -13.04
CA ILE A 157 9.75 15.36 -13.73
C ILE A 157 10.51 14.04 -13.93
N ARG A 158 10.58 13.20 -12.89
CA ARG A 158 11.25 11.90 -12.96
C ARG A 158 10.60 10.97 -14.00
N THR A 159 9.28 10.89 -14.03
CA THR A 159 8.54 10.09 -15.02
C THR A 159 8.70 10.65 -16.43
N GLY A 160 8.62 11.97 -16.60
CA GLY A 160 8.88 12.63 -17.88
C GLY A 160 10.28 12.34 -18.42
N LEU A 161 11.31 12.44 -17.57
CA LEU A 161 12.68 12.11 -17.93
C LEU A 161 12.87 10.63 -18.26
N ARG A 162 12.25 9.71 -17.51
CA ARG A 162 12.28 8.28 -17.82
C ARG A 162 11.63 7.98 -19.18
N ASN A 163 10.52 8.63 -19.51
CA ASN A 163 9.89 8.50 -20.82
C ASN A 163 10.83 9.01 -21.94
N ILE A 164 11.53 10.12 -21.72
CA ILE A 164 12.50 10.67 -22.67
C ILE A 164 13.69 9.71 -22.86
N SER A 165 14.25 9.14 -21.77
CA SER A 165 15.39 8.23 -21.86
C SER A 165 15.08 6.93 -22.58
N ILE A 166 13.84 6.43 -22.45
CA ILE A 166 13.37 5.24 -23.18
C ILE A 166 13.11 5.58 -24.67
N SER A 167 12.64 6.79 -24.96
CA SER A 167 12.25 7.16 -26.33
C SER A 167 13.43 7.58 -27.21
N TYR A 168 14.51 8.09 -26.62
CA TYR A 168 15.64 8.65 -27.36
C TYR A 168 16.97 8.05 -26.87
N SER A 169 17.80 7.57 -27.80
CA SER A 169 19.19 7.17 -27.51
C SER A 169 20.09 8.38 -27.23
N ARG A 170 19.84 9.49 -27.92
CA ARG A 170 20.57 10.76 -27.77
C ARG A 170 19.58 11.92 -27.89
N ILE A 171 19.64 12.87 -26.97
CA ILE A 171 18.81 14.08 -27.00
C ILE A 171 19.59 15.30 -26.49
N SER A 172 19.34 16.47 -27.07
CA SER A 172 19.94 17.72 -26.60
C SER A 172 19.30 18.17 -25.28
N LEU A 173 20.08 18.80 -24.39
CA LEU A 173 19.54 19.34 -23.12
C LEU A 173 18.48 20.43 -23.36
N ALA A 174 18.57 21.17 -24.45
CA ALA A 174 17.58 22.18 -24.84
C ALA A 174 16.23 21.53 -25.20
N ASP A 175 16.23 20.41 -25.92
CA ASP A 175 15.00 19.69 -26.28
C ASP A 175 14.38 19.01 -25.06
N VAL A 176 15.20 18.52 -24.12
CA VAL A 176 14.72 17.99 -22.83
C VAL A 176 13.99 19.09 -22.06
N ALA A 177 14.57 20.28 -21.95
CA ALA A 177 13.94 21.41 -21.26
C ALA A 177 12.62 21.83 -21.92
N LYS A 178 12.58 21.86 -23.27
CA LYS A 178 11.38 22.17 -24.04
C LYS A 178 10.27 21.14 -23.84
N LYS A 179 10.61 19.86 -23.79
CA LYS A 179 9.64 18.78 -23.55
C LYS A 179 9.10 18.74 -22.13
N LEU A 180 9.94 19.05 -21.15
CA LEU A 180 9.54 19.13 -19.74
C LEU A 180 8.83 20.44 -19.40
N ARG A 181 8.83 21.42 -20.30
CA ARG A 181 8.28 22.78 -20.10
C ARG A 181 8.80 23.40 -18.80
N LEU A 182 10.13 23.47 -18.68
CA LEU A 182 10.76 24.13 -17.54
C LEU A 182 10.66 25.66 -17.69
N ASP A 183 9.97 26.33 -16.77
CA ASP A 183 9.71 27.79 -16.80
C ASP A 183 10.91 28.66 -16.35
N SER A 184 12.13 28.15 -16.41
CA SER A 184 13.30 28.82 -15.84
C SER A 184 13.95 29.81 -16.81
N PRO A 185 14.54 30.94 -16.33
CA PRO A 185 15.31 31.86 -17.16
C PRO A 185 16.52 31.20 -17.86
N ASN A 186 17.08 30.12 -17.29
CA ASN A 186 18.16 29.32 -17.89
C ASN A 186 17.75 27.84 -18.01
N PRO A 187 16.90 27.47 -18.98
CA PRO A 187 16.30 26.14 -19.07
C PRO A 187 17.33 25.02 -19.32
N VAL A 188 18.47 25.34 -19.93
CA VAL A 188 19.52 24.36 -20.25
C VAL A 188 20.29 23.90 -19.00
N ALA A 189 20.68 24.84 -18.13
CA ALA A 189 21.43 24.54 -16.91
C ALA A 189 20.56 23.81 -15.86
N ASP A 190 19.26 24.14 -15.80
CA ASP A 190 18.33 23.45 -14.94
C ASP A 190 18.04 22.03 -15.43
N ALA A 191 17.86 21.84 -16.74
CA ALA A 191 17.73 20.52 -17.33
C ALA A 191 18.96 19.65 -17.03
N GLU A 192 20.17 20.21 -17.18
CA GLU A 192 21.43 19.55 -16.84
C GLU A 192 21.50 19.12 -15.36
N SER A 193 21.12 20.01 -14.45
CA SER A 193 21.12 19.74 -13.00
C SER A 193 20.10 18.65 -12.62
N ILE A 194 18.91 18.68 -13.22
CA ILE A 194 17.87 17.68 -12.98
C ILE A 194 18.29 16.32 -13.55
N VAL A 195 18.83 16.28 -14.77
CA VAL A 195 19.31 15.03 -15.39
C VAL A 195 20.48 14.46 -14.60
N SER A 196 21.43 15.30 -14.17
CA SER A 196 22.57 14.88 -13.32
C SER A 196 22.10 14.28 -12.00
N LYS A 197 21.10 14.90 -11.36
CA LYS A 197 20.48 14.37 -10.15
C LYS A 197 19.78 13.03 -10.40
N ALA A 198 19.04 12.91 -11.51
CA ALA A 198 18.34 11.68 -11.85
C ALA A 198 19.30 10.51 -12.12
N ILE A 199 20.46 10.77 -12.74
CA ILE A 199 21.53 9.78 -12.94
C ILE A 199 22.13 9.37 -11.59
N ARG A 200 22.46 10.35 -10.72
CA ARG A 200 23.01 10.06 -9.39
C ARG A 200 22.05 9.26 -8.51
N ASP A 201 20.75 9.56 -8.58
CA ASP A 201 19.71 8.87 -7.83
C ASP A 201 19.38 7.47 -8.44
N GLY A 202 20.08 7.05 -9.52
CA GLY A 202 19.89 5.76 -10.19
C GLY A 202 18.52 5.63 -10.88
N ALA A 203 17.85 6.75 -11.15
CA ALA A 203 16.53 6.74 -11.79
C ALA A 203 16.61 6.49 -13.29
N ILE A 204 17.74 6.85 -13.91
CA ILE A 204 17.97 6.81 -15.36
C ILE A 204 19.42 6.43 -15.61
N ASP A 205 19.61 5.43 -16.46
CA ASP A 205 20.93 5.03 -16.96
C ASP A 205 21.31 5.88 -18.17
N ALA A 206 21.90 7.05 -17.90
CA ALA A 206 22.38 7.95 -18.93
C ALA A 206 23.72 8.59 -18.53
N THR A 207 24.43 9.09 -19.53
CA THR A 207 25.66 9.89 -19.38
C THR A 207 25.48 11.24 -20.07
N ILE A 208 25.94 12.30 -19.42
CA ILE A 208 25.89 13.66 -19.95
C ILE A 208 27.22 13.99 -20.61
N ASP A 209 27.17 14.47 -21.86
CA ASP A 209 28.31 15.10 -22.54
C ASP A 209 28.17 16.62 -22.42
N HIS A 210 28.95 17.21 -21.52
CA HIS A 210 28.95 18.65 -21.26
C HIS A 210 29.48 19.48 -22.43
N ALA A 211 30.40 18.93 -23.24
CA ALA A 211 31.01 19.66 -24.34
C ALA A 211 30.05 19.85 -25.53
N LYS A 212 29.18 18.85 -25.76
CA LYS A 212 28.17 18.88 -26.84
C LYS A 212 26.77 19.22 -26.35
N GLY A 213 26.54 19.22 -25.03
CA GLY A 213 25.24 19.51 -24.42
C GLY A 213 24.20 18.42 -24.66
N TRP A 214 24.62 17.16 -24.75
CA TRP A 214 23.76 16.03 -25.07
C TRP A 214 23.66 15.05 -23.89
N MET A 215 22.45 14.52 -23.70
CA MET A 215 22.21 13.35 -22.86
C MET A 215 22.25 12.12 -23.76
N VAL A 216 23.10 11.16 -23.42
CA VAL A 216 23.20 9.86 -24.09
C VAL A 216 22.66 8.82 -23.12
N SER A 217 21.53 8.19 -23.46
CA SER A 217 21.01 7.06 -22.69
C SER A 217 21.83 5.82 -23.01
N LYS A 218 22.06 4.98 -22.00
CA LYS A 218 22.60 3.64 -22.22
C LYS A 218 21.47 2.76 -22.73
N GLU A 219 21.75 1.95 -23.73
CA GLU A 219 20.78 0.96 -24.20
C GLU A 219 20.45 -0.01 -23.06
N THR A 220 19.16 -0.31 -22.92
CA THR A 220 18.70 -1.31 -21.96
C THR A 220 19.22 -2.66 -22.43
N GLY A 221 20.26 -3.18 -21.77
CA GLY A 221 20.79 -4.51 -22.05
C GLY A 221 19.76 -5.61 -21.77
N ASP A 222 20.06 -6.84 -22.19
CA ASP A 222 19.19 -7.98 -21.93
C ASP A 222 19.04 -8.23 -20.42
N ILE A 223 17.83 -8.04 -19.91
CA ILE A 223 17.48 -8.19 -18.49
C ILE A 223 17.70 -9.64 -18.03
N TYR A 224 17.56 -10.63 -18.93
CA TYR A 224 17.75 -12.05 -18.60
C TYR A 224 19.21 -12.43 -18.34
N SER A 225 20.16 -11.62 -18.79
CA SER A 225 21.58 -11.80 -18.47
C SER A 225 21.90 -11.39 -17.02
N THR A 226 20.97 -10.70 -16.33
CA THR A 226 21.15 -10.23 -14.96
C THR A 226 20.44 -11.14 -13.94
N ASN A 227 20.69 -10.87 -12.65
CA ASN A 227 20.05 -11.56 -11.53
C ASN A 227 18.63 -11.02 -11.21
N GLU A 228 18.15 -10.00 -11.94
CA GLU A 228 16.86 -9.36 -11.67
C GLU A 228 15.66 -10.34 -11.79
N PRO A 229 15.59 -11.25 -12.78
CA PRO A 229 14.53 -12.25 -12.85
C PRO A 229 14.52 -13.22 -11.66
N GLN A 230 15.71 -13.66 -11.21
CA GLN A 230 15.82 -14.57 -10.07
C GLN A 230 15.39 -13.88 -8.77
N MET A 231 15.72 -12.60 -8.55
CA MET A 231 15.21 -11.83 -7.42
C MET A 231 13.68 -11.69 -7.45
N ALA A 232 13.11 -11.43 -8.64
CA ALA A 232 11.66 -11.36 -8.82
C ALA A 232 10.99 -12.70 -8.50
N PHE A 233 11.54 -13.83 -8.96
CA PHE A 233 11.04 -15.15 -8.61
C PHE A 233 11.16 -15.46 -7.12
N ASN A 234 12.29 -15.14 -6.49
CA ASN A 234 12.49 -15.34 -5.06
C ASN A 234 11.41 -14.64 -4.23
N SER A 235 11.10 -13.37 -4.55
CA SER A 235 10.03 -12.62 -3.87
C SER A 235 8.65 -13.28 -4.03
N ARG A 236 8.33 -13.79 -5.22
CA ARG A 236 7.06 -14.48 -5.52
C ARG A 236 6.96 -15.83 -4.82
N ILE A 237 8.05 -16.60 -4.83
CA ILE A 237 8.12 -17.91 -4.16
C ILE A 237 7.94 -17.73 -2.66
N ALA A 238 8.66 -16.79 -2.05
CA ALA A 238 8.51 -16.47 -0.63
C ALA A 238 7.07 -16.08 -0.27
N PHE A 239 6.42 -15.24 -1.10
CA PHE A 239 5.02 -14.88 -0.90
C PHE A 239 4.07 -16.09 -0.98
N CYS A 240 4.24 -16.94 -1.99
CA CYS A 240 3.41 -18.14 -2.19
C CYS A 240 3.57 -19.14 -1.04
N LEU A 241 4.81 -19.40 -0.62
CA LEU A 241 5.12 -20.31 0.50
C LEU A 241 4.56 -19.77 1.82
N ASN A 242 4.66 -18.46 2.07
CA ASN A 242 4.05 -17.85 3.25
C ASN A 242 2.53 -17.99 3.25
N MET A 243 1.87 -17.75 2.11
CA MET A 243 0.43 -17.95 1.97
C MET A 243 0.03 -19.42 2.20
N HIS A 244 0.80 -20.37 1.68
CA HIS A 244 0.58 -21.79 1.93
C HIS A 244 0.70 -22.13 3.43
N ASN A 245 1.75 -21.64 4.09
CA ASN A 245 1.97 -21.85 5.52
C ASN A 245 0.84 -21.25 6.37
N GLU A 246 0.37 -20.04 6.02
CA GLU A 246 -0.79 -19.41 6.67
C GLU A 246 -2.08 -20.20 6.44
N ALA A 247 -2.33 -20.68 5.23
CA ALA A 247 -3.51 -21.50 4.92
C ALA A 247 -3.49 -22.84 5.68
N VAL A 248 -2.35 -23.52 5.76
CA VAL A 248 -2.19 -24.76 6.54
C VAL A 248 -2.38 -24.48 8.03
N ARG A 249 -1.87 -23.35 8.54
CA ARG A 249 -2.13 -22.93 9.94
C ARG A 249 -3.62 -22.66 10.15
N ALA A 250 -4.29 -21.95 9.26
CA ALA A 250 -5.71 -21.64 9.36
C ALA A 250 -6.59 -22.91 9.30
N LEU A 251 -6.26 -23.89 8.45
CA LEU A 251 -6.95 -25.19 8.40
C LEU A 251 -6.86 -25.97 9.72
N ARG A 252 -5.81 -25.74 10.50
CA ARG A 252 -5.64 -26.35 11.81
C ARG A 252 -6.44 -25.63 12.91
N PHE A 253 -7.09 -24.49 12.64
CA PHE A 253 -7.86 -23.73 13.64
C PHE A 253 -9.38 -23.80 13.40
N PRO A 254 -10.19 -24.10 14.44
CA PRO A 254 -9.80 -24.34 15.83
C PRO A 254 -9.12 -25.72 15.98
N PRO A 255 -7.96 -25.79 16.66
CA PRO A 255 -7.24 -27.04 16.81
C PRO A 255 -8.13 -27.97 17.59
N ASN A 256 -8.39 -29.14 17.03
CA ASN A 256 -9.06 -30.21 17.74
C ASN A 256 -10.49 -29.91 18.22
N SER A 257 -11.22 -28.92 17.70
CA SER A 257 -12.65 -28.76 18.06
C SER A 257 -13.47 -30.02 17.79
N HIS A 258 -13.14 -30.75 16.71
CA HIS A 258 -13.75 -32.04 16.41
C HIS A 258 -13.32 -33.13 17.40
N LYS A 259 -12.06 -33.15 17.85
CA LYS A 259 -11.59 -34.10 18.87
C LYS A 259 -12.11 -33.75 20.26
N GLU A 260 -12.27 -32.47 20.60
CA GLU A 260 -12.88 -32.01 21.84
C GLU A 260 -14.38 -32.36 21.87
N LYS A 261 -15.07 -32.21 20.74
CA LYS A 261 -16.46 -32.69 20.59
C LYS A 261 -16.53 -34.21 20.72
N GLU A 262 -15.63 -34.95 20.08
CA GLU A 262 -15.58 -36.42 20.16
C GLU A 262 -15.22 -36.92 21.58
N ILE A 263 -14.34 -36.24 22.29
CA ILE A 263 -14.02 -36.52 23.71
C ILE A 263 -15.20 -36.17 24.62
N ALA A 264 -15.91 -35.07 24.34
CA ALA A 264 -17.11 -34.69 25.09
C ALA A 264 -18.26 -35.68 24.87
N GLU A 265 -18.41 -36.21 23.66
CA GLU A 265 -19.40 -37.22 23.30
C GLU A 265 -19.10 -38.56 23.98
N LYS A 266 -17.84 -39.04 23.89
CA LYS A 266 -17.39 -40.24 24.62
C LYS A 266 -17.50 -40.11 26.16
N ARG A 267 -17.35 -38.90 26.71
CA ARG A 267 -17.60 -38.64 28.14
C ARG A 267 -19.09 -38.75 28.50
N ARG A 268 -19.99 -38.30 27.62
CA ARG A 268 -21.43 -38.42 27.82
C ARG A 268 -21.91 -39.86 27.74
N GLU A 269 -21.38 -40.63 26.78
CA GLU A 269 -21.70 -42.06 26.66
C GLU A 269 -21.29 -42.86 27.92
N ARG A 270 -20.11 -42.58 28.49
CA ARG A 270 -19.70 -43.22 29.76
C ARG A 270 -20.62 -42.86 30.93
N GLN A 271 -21.03 -41.59 31.04
CA GLN A 271 -21.94 -41.17 32.10
C GLN A 271 -23.33 -41.81 31.94
N GLN A 272 -23.80 -42.02 30.71
CA GLN A 272 -25.04 -42.75 30.45
C GLN A 272 -24.91 -44.23 30.82
N GLN A 273 -23.79 -44.89 30.47
CA GLN A 273 -23.53 -46.28 30.86
C GLN A 273 -23.42 -46.45 32.39
N GLU A 274 -22.76 -45.52 33.08
CA GLU A 274 -22.70 -45.53 34.56
C GLU A 274 -24.09 -45.33 35.19
N GLN A 275 -24.95 -44.49 34.59
CA GLN A 275 -26.32 -44.30 35.06
C GLN A 275 -27.22 -45.52 34.77
N GLU A 276 -27.04 -46.20 33.64
CA GLU A 276 -27.76 -47.44 33.32
C GLU A 276 -27.32 -48.59 34.24
N LEU A 277 -26.01 -48.72 34.51
CA LEU A 277 -25.48 -49.69 35.48
C LEU A 277 -25.99 -49.40 36.90
N ALA A 278 -26.01 -48.14 37.33
CA ALA A 278 -26.54 -47.77 38.65
C ALA A 278 -28.05 -48.06 38.78
N LYS A 279 -28.82 -47.92 37.68
CA LYS A 279 -30.23 -48.32 37.66
C LYS A 279 -30.40 -49.83 37.72
N HIS A 280 -29.60 -50.60 36.99
CA HIS A 280 -29.64 -52.07 37.04
C HIS A 280 -29.31 -52.61 38.44
N ILE A 281 -28.33 -52.03 39.13
CA ILE A 281 -28.00 -52.42 40.51
C ILE A 281 -29.13 -52.05 41.48
N ALA A 282 -29.78 -50.89 41.28
CA ALA A 282 -30.93 -50.49 42.09
C ALA A 282 -32.16 -51.38 41.84
N GLU A 283 -32.35 -51.89 40.62
CA GLU A 283 -33.40 -52.85 40.28
C GLU A 283 -33.09 -54.25 40.84
N GLU A 284 -31.82 -54.68 40.87
CA GLU A 284 -31.40 -55.95 41.50
C GLU A 284 -31.50 -55.92 43.04
N ASP A 285 -31.26 -54.77 43.68
CA ASP A 285 -31.44 -54.59 45.14
C ASP A 285 -32.93 -54.51 45.55
N ASP A 286 -33.85 -54.15 44.64
CA ASP A 286 -35.30 -54.15 44.87
C ASP A 286 -35.94 -55.55 44.66
N ASP A 287 -35.24 -56.48 44.00
CA ASP A 287 -35.67 -57.87 43.77
C ASP A 287 -35.19 -58.86 44.88
N GLU A 288 -34.42 -58.39 45.88
CA GLU A 288 -34.04 -59.14 47.08
C GLU A 288 -34.86 -58.70 48.32
N PHE A 289 -36.18 -58.94 48.28
CA PHE A 289 -37.09 -58.93 49.44
C PHE A 289 -38.19 -60.00 49.36
#